data_AF-A0A2A5RUS7-F1
#
_entry.id   AF-A0A2A5RUS7-F1
#
_cell.length_a   1.000
_cell.length_b   1.000
_cell.length_c   1.000
_cell.angle_alpha   90.00
_cell.angle_beta   90.00
_cell.angle_gamma   90.00
#
_symmetry.space_group_name_H-M   'P 1'
#
loop_
_entity.id
_entity.type
_entity.pdbx_description
1 polymer ?
#
loop_
_entity_poly.entity_id
_entity_poly.type
_entity_poly.pdbx_seq_one_letter_code
_entity_poly.pdbx_strand_id
1 'polypeptide(L)' 'MASASHHLRKLANQNILDTRREGKIIYYFIKDEEIRDFFNQLG' A
#
# COMPACT_ATOMS: atom_id res chain seq x y z
N MET A 1 10.85 14.24 -7.99
CA MET A 1 9.62 13.69 -8.57
C MET A 1 9.56 12.19 -8.31
N ALA A 2 8.53 11.74 -7.61
CA ALA A 2 7.87 10.42 -7.63
C ALA A 2 6.87 10.41 -6.46
N SER A 3 5.78 11.20 -6.55
CA SER A 3 4.85 11.40 -5.42
C SER A 3 4.22 10.08 -4.97
N ALA A 4 3.80 9.24 -5.92
CA ALA A 4 3.23 7.93 -5.62
C ALA A 4 4.23 6.98 -4.94
N SER A 5 5.43 6.78 -5.50
CA SER A 5 6.43 5.89 -4.91
C SER A 5 6.94 6.37 -3.55
N HIS A 6 7.00 7.69 -3.33
CA HIS A 6 7.34 8.26 -2.03
C HIS A 6 6.24 7.97 -1.00
N HIS A 7 4.97 8.22 -1.35
CA HIS A 7 3.84 7.95 -0.46
C HIS A 7 3.69 6.46 -0.16
N LEU A 8 3.77 5.58 -1.17
CA LEU A 8 3.67 4.13 -0.99
C LEU A 8 4.74 3.59 -0.03
N ARG A 9 5.98 4.08 -0.16
CA ARG A 9 7.07 3.69 0.74
C ARG A 9 6.89 4.23 2.15
N LYS A 10 6.38 5.46 2.30
CA LYS A 10 6.02 5.99 3.62
C LYS A 10 4.94 5.13 4.30
N LEU A 11 3.89 4.75 3.57
CA LEU A 11 2.80 3.91 4.08
C LEU A 11 3.28 2.49 4.43
N ALA A 12 4.13 1.88 3.60
CA ALA A 12 4.75 0.59 3.92
C ALA A 12 5.62 0.67 5.19
N ASN A 13 6.41 1.73 5.35
CA ASN A 13 7.22 1.95 6.55
C ASN A 13 6.37 2.18 7.81
N GLN A 14 5.13 2.66 7.65
CA GLN A 14 4.15 2.81 8.74
C GLN A 14 3.33 1.54 8.99
N ASN A 15 3.68 0.41 8.34
CA ASN A 15 2.99 -0.88 8.46
C ASN A 15 1.52 -0.87 8.01
N ILE A 16 1.13 0.11 7.18
CA ILE A 16 -0.22 0.22 6.59
C ILE A 16 -0.34 -0.64 5.32
N LEU A 17 0.78 -0.74 4.57
CA LEU A 17 0.87 -1.55 3.37
C LEU A 17 1.88 -2.68 3.57
N ASP A 18 1.54 -3.88 3.11
CA ASP A 18 2.51 -4.94 2.86
C ASP A 18 3.08 -4.80 1.44
N THR A 19 4.26 -5.38 1.22
CA THR A 19 4.92 -5.35 -0.09
C THR A 19 5.33 -6.74 -0.54
N ARG A 20 5.23 -7.00 -1.84
CA ARG A 20 5.80 -8.20 -2.48
C ARG A 20 6.64 -7.77 -3.66
N ARG A 21 7.87 -8.26 -3.73
CA ARG A 21 8.75 -8.04 -4.88
C ARG A 21 8.72 -9.25 -5.80
N GLU A 22 8.50 -9.00 -7.09
CA GLU A 22 8.61 -10.01 -8.14
C GLU A 22 9.55 -9.49 -9.23
N GLY A 23 10.79 -10.01 -9.21
CA GLY A 23 11.87 -9.51 -10.05
C GLY A 23 12.13 -8.00 -9.83
N LYS A 24 11.79 -7.19 -10.84
CA LYS A 24 11.96 -5.73 -10.84
C LYS A 24 10.71 -4.97 -10.36
N ILE A 25 9.58 -5.64 -10.18
CA ILE A 25 8.30 -5.02 -9.82
C ILE A 25 8.09 -5.15 -8.31
N ILE A 26 7.54 -4.10 -7.69
CA ILE A 26 7.11 -4.10 -6.29
C ILE A 26 5.60 -3.86 -6.26
N TYR A 27 4.87 -4.83 -5.72
CA TYR A 27 3.45 -4.76 -5.45
C TYR A 27 3.22 -4.28 -4.02
N TYR A 28 2.18 -3.47 -3.82
CA TYR A 28 1.74 -2.97 -2.52
C TYR A 28 0.32 -3.47 -2.25
N PHE A 29 0.05 -3.89 -1.02
CA PHE A 29 -1.23 -4.44 -0.58
C PHE A 29 -1.68 -3.74 0.69
N ILE A 30 -2.97 -3.45 0.83
CA ILE A 30 -3.53 -2.97 2.10
C ILE A 30 -3.44 -4.11 3.10
N LYS A 31 -2.79 -3.84 4.23
CA LYS A 31 -2.63 -4.80 5.32
C LYS A 31 -3.77 -4.73 6.33
N ASP A 32 -4.27 -3.53 6.55
CA ASP A 32 -5.24 -3.20 7.58
C ASP A 32 -6.67 -3.52 7.10
N GLU A 33 -7.36 -4.39 7.83
CA GLU A 33 -8.73 -4.83 7.51
C GLU A 33 -9.74 -3.69 7.66
N GLU A 34 -9.60 -2.80 8.64
CA GLU A 34 -10.50 -1.66 8.83
C GLU A 34 -10.37 -0.66 7.67
N ILE A 35 -9.14 -0.42 7.20
CA ILE A 35 -8.88 0.41 6.01
C ILE A 35 -9.45 -0.26 4.76
N ARG A 36 -9.31 -1.57 4.64
CA ARG A 36 -9.86 -2.32 3.51
C ARG A 36 -11.38 -2.23 3.48
N ASP A 37 -12.03 -2.38 4.63
CA ASP A 37 -13.47 -2.25 4.77
C ASP A 37 -13.97 -0.82 4.50
N PHE A 38 -13.24 0.19 4.98
CA PHE A 38 -13.51 1.59 4.66
C PHE A 38 -13.53 1.84 3.15
N PHE A 39 -12.53 1.35 2.40
CA PHE A 39 -12.50 1.52 0.95
C PHE A 39 -13.57 0.69 0.23
N ASN A 40 -13.92 -0.49 0.73
CA ASN A 40 -15.00 -1.31 0.16
C ASN A 40 -16.37 -0.64 0.29
N GLN A 41 -16.58 0.22 1.30
CA GLN A 41 -17.83 0.97 1.50
C GLN A 41 -17.96 2.21 0.60
N LEU A 42 -16.89 2.61 -0.08
CA LEU A 42 -16.86 3.79 -0.96
C LEU A 42 -17.19 3.48 -2.43
N GLY A 43 -17.35 2.20 -2.78
CA GLY A 43 -17.75 1.74 -4.11
C GLY A 43 -19.19 1.23 -4.14
#